data_AF-A0A7Z0WFA9-F1
#
_entry.id   AF-A0A7Z0WFA9-F1
#
_cell.length_a   1.000
_cell.length_b   1.000
_cell.length_c   1.000
_cell.angle_alpha   90.00
_cell.angle_beta   90.00
_cell.angle_gamma   90.00
#
_symmetry.space_group_name_H-M   'P 1'
#
loop_
_entity.id
_entity.type
_entity.pdbx_description
1 polymer ?
#
loop_
_entity_poly.entity_id
_entity_poly.type
_entity_poly.pdbx_seq_one_letter_code
_entity_poly.pdbx_strand_id
1 'polypeptide(L)'
;MAALAPADVLPPDVDGVPTDVLVMRDPRPAGEPLGAVYPATDDTFVDNARHRPLTGGVAMRGSLVEGNIGTLGCLLHAVGDPNAVYALTCHHVLASVLPRYNGDRVYDLTVAHEPQVGTTVCGQNDLKTHSTCSEGIFGRYAGGVEDADCDVAVARVDGGTSYCYDLRQASVPASGDPGDDDVAVTGIAPMPTNQQLADRSYLVRKRGARTGLTGGYVVAAHTEVLFPAPPPDGGPVRVWARDALVFAPHPNPAVPAGEHTHYLAEGDSGSVTVDTANRVLGLNFGRALAGVLRPELPNPPPNVYFGVAFPITTVIARLGGLGLTLAVGTATEAGDSHTVPGRPTVTTLVDGERVVVPVPEPVAVTTAAGPPPAGADRLGADLERSAGGRALLAFWHTHATELRQLVNSDRRVAAVWHRSGGSAVYQVLLRGLHGGTLTVPATVNGQPLGHCLDRLHDALRAAAGEPLRAALDRLRRRLPDLAGLTYPQLLAALADESEGEPVRHGH
;
A
#
# COMPACT_ATOMS: atom_id res chain seq x y z
N MET A 1 -16.69 -51.82 -7.51
CA MET A 1 -17.58 -50.65 -7.30
C MET A 1 -18.89 -50.95 -8.01
N ALA A 2 -20.01 -50.94 -7.30
CA ALA A 2 -21.31 -51.06 -7.93
C ALA A 2 -21.57 -49.80 -8.77
N ALA A 3 -22.02 -49.96 -10.01
CA ALA A 3 -22.46 -48.83 -10.83
C ALA A 3 -23.68 -48.18 -10.16
N LEU A 4 -23.68 -46.86 -10.03
CA LEU A 4 -24.82 -46.09 -9.53
C LEU A 4 -26.02 -46.32 -10.46
N ALA A 5 -27.22 -46.38 -9.89
CA ALA A 5 -28.43 -46.47 -10.70
C ALA A 5 -28.56 -45.18 -11.54
N PRO A 6 -29.14 -45.21 -12.75
CA PRO A 6 -29.25 -44.03 -13.61
C PRO A 6 -29.93 -42.81 -12.94
N ALA A 7 -30.79 -43.04 -11.94
CA ALA A 7 -31.42 -41.97 -11.16
C ALA A 7 -30.48 -41.28 -10.15
N ASP A 8 -29.35 -41.91 -9.82
CA ASP A 8 -28.33 -41.42 -8.90
C ASP A 8 -27.14 -40.79 -9.64
N VAL A 9 -27.20 -40.74 -10.98
CA VAL A 9 -26.21 -40.08 -11.82
C VAL A 9 -26.73 -38.69 -12.17
N LEU A 10 -26.05 -37.65 -11.69
CA LEU A 10 -26.33 -36.28 -12.11
C LEU A 10 -26.16 -36.19 -13.64
N PRO A 11 -27.15 -35.65 -14.38
CA PRO A 11 -27.00 -35.43 -15.81
C PRO A 11 -25.82 -34.48 -16.07
N PRO A 12 -25.20 -34.52 -17.26
CA PRO A 12 -24.07 -33.64 -17.58
C PRO A 12 -24.46 -32.17 -17.75
N ASP A 13 -25.75 -31.88 -17.94
CA ASP A 13 -26.33 -30.55 -17.94
C ASP A 13 -27.77 -30.55 -17.41
N VAL A 14 -28.20 -29.42 -16.84
CA VAL A 14 -29.59 -29.13 -16.46
C VAL A 14 -29.98 -27.80 -17.11
N ASP A 15 -31.01 -27.83 -17.96
CA ASP A 15 -31.50 -26.66 -18.70
C ASP A 15 -30.41 -25.94 -19.54
N GLY A 16 -29.48 -26.70 -20.12
CA GLY A 16 -28.38 -26.16 -20.93
C GLY A 16 -27.23 -25.55 -20.12
N VAL A 17 -27.29 -25.66 -18.79
CA VAL A 17 -26.19 -25.30 -17.89
C VAL A 17 -25.42 -26.57 -17.52
N PRO A 18 -24.12 -26.68 -17.85
CA PRO A 18 -23.30 -27.83 -17.46
C PRO A 18 -23.34 -28.04 -15.95
N THR A 19 -23.63 -29.26 -15.53
CA THR A 19 -23.63 -29.66 -14.12
C THR A 19 -22.20 -30.01 -13.73
N ASP A 20 -21.37 -28.97 -13.62
CA ASP A 20 -20.03 -29.10 -13.05
C ASP A 20 -20.17 -29.34 -11.55
N VAL A 21 -19.81 -30.55 -11.11
CA VAL A 21 -19.73 -30.86 -9.68
C VAL A 21 -18.50 -30.14 -9.13
N LEU A 22 -18.69 -28.90 -8.69
CA LEU A 22 -17.77 -28.31 -7.72
C LEU A 22 -17.89 -29.18 -6.46
N VAL A 23 -16.84 -29.95 -6.16
CA VAL A 23 -16.71 -30.63 -4.88
C VAL A 23 -16.60 -29.53 -3.84
N MET A 24 -17.75 -29.06 -3.35
CA MET A 24 -17.80 -28.20 -2.19
C MET A 24 -17.24 -29.01 -1.05
N ARG A 25 -16.10 -28.56 -0.52
CA ARG A 25 -15.57 -29.10 0.73
C ARG A 25 -16.69 -29.02 1.76
N ASP A 26 -16.83 -30.06 2.59
CA ASP A 26 -17.79 -30.03 3.69
C ASP A 26 -17.67 -28.68 4.40
N PRO A 27 -18.77 -27.93 4.56
CA PRO A 27 -18.76 -26.68 5.30
C PRO A 27 -18.31 -27.01 6.71
N ARG A 28 -17.03 -26.73 7.00
CA ARG A 28 -16.55 -26.77 8.36
C ARG A 28 -17.22 -25.59 9.06
N PRO A 29 -17.81 -25.79 10.26
CA PRO A 29 -18.05 -24.65 11.14
C PRO A 29 -16.77 -23.82 11.15
N ALA A 30 -16.86 -22.52 10.92
CA ALA A 30 -15.70 -21.64 10.95
C ALA A 30 -15.12 -21.69 12.37
N GLY A 31 -14.24 -22.66 12.61
CA GLY A 31 -13.53 -22.81 13.85
C GLY A 31 -12.69 -21.56 14.05
N GLU A 32 -12.45 -21.22 15.32
CA GLU A 32 -11.59 -20.08 15.63
C GLU A 32 -10.25 -20.25 14.91
N PRO A 33 -9.69 -19.17 14.33
CA PRO A 33 -8.44 -19.28 13.60
C PRO A 33 -7.34 -19.90 14.47
N LEU A 34 -6.55 -20.79 13.90
CA LEU A 34 -5.49 -21.50 14.62
C LEU A 34 -4.24 -20.61 14.76
N GLY A 35 -3.28 -21.05 15.57
CA GLY A 35 -1.90 -20.56 15.51
C GLY A 35 -1.24 -20.83 14.16
N ALA A 36 -0.20 -20.07 13.81
CA ALA A 36 0.54 -20.28 12.57
C ALA A 36 1.61 -21.38 12.71
N VAL A 37 1.78 -22.16 11.64
CA VAL A 37 3.00 -22.96 11.42
C VAL A 37 4.01 -22.04 10.76
N TYR A 38 5.15 -21.82 11.40
CA TYR A 38 6.18 -20.91 10.89
C TYR A 38 7.45 -21.69 10.54
N PRO A 39 7.66 -22.05 9.26
CA PRO A 39 8.92 -22.68 8.87
C PRO A 39 10.03 -21.64 8.96
N ALA A 40 11.00 -21.86 9.83
CA ALA A 40 12.11 -20.93 10.08
C ALA A 40 13.00 -20.65 8.86
N THR A 41 12.84 -21.41 7.76
CA THR A 41 13.70 -21.37 6.58
C THR A 41 13.07 -20.72 5.35
N ASP A 42 11.81 -20.29 5.43
CA ASP A 42 11.11 -19.74 4.28
C ASP A 42 10.97 -18.22 4.37
N ASP A 43 11.67 -17.50 3.48
CA ASP A 43 11.53 -16.05 3.33
C ASP A 43 10.24 -15.66 2.59
N THR A 44 9.41 -16.63 2.21
CA THR A 44 8.14 -16.33 1.54
C THR A 44 7.16 -15.66 2.50
N PHE A 45 6.64 -14.53 2.04
CA PHE A 45 5.52 -13.86 2.66
C PHE A 45 4.24 -14.39 2.03
N VAL A 46 3.29 -14.82 2.85
CA VAL A 46 1.97 -15.26 2.40
C VAL A 46 1.27 -14.14 1.63
N ASP A 47 1.52 -12.89 2.02
CA ASP A 47 1.02 -11.71 1.34
C ASP A 47 2.18 -10.77 0.98
N ASN A 48 2.46 -10.69 -0.32
CA ASN A 48 3.35 -9.68 -0.90
C ASN A 48 2.70 -9.07 -2.16
N ALA A 49 1.36 -9.05 -2.18
CA ALA A 49 0.59 -8.54 -3.29
C ALA A 49 0.18 -7.08 -3.05
N ARG A 50 -0.21 -6.41 -4.13
CA ARG A 50 -0.79 -5.06 -4.07
C ARG A 50 -2.29 -5.19 -3.88
N HIS A 51 -2.82 -4.43 -2.94
CA HIS A 51 -4.24 -4.46 -2.58
C HIS A 51 -4.88 -3.09 -2.84
N ARG A 52 -5.94 -3.06 -3.65
CA ARG A 52 -6.81 -1.90 -3.83
C ARG A 52 -8.25 -2.42 -3.84
N PRO A 53 -9.16 -1.95 -2.97
CA PRO A 53 -8.94 -0.94 -1.92
C PRO A 53 -7.84 -1.34 -0.91
N LEU A 54 -7.16 -0.32 -0.37
CA LEU A 54 -6.22 -0.50 0.73
C LEU A 54 -7.00 -0.92 1.99
N THR A 55 -6.55 -1.97 2.67
CA THR A 55 -7.23 -2.58 3.84
C THR A 55 -6.20 -2.99 4.89
N GLY A 56 -6.63 -3.22 6.13
CA GLY A 56 -5.80 -3.75 7.22
C GLY A 56 -5.34 -5.19 6.98
N GLY A 57 -4.25 -5.58 7.62
CA GLY A 57 -3.69 -6.93 7.61
C GLY A 57 -2.86 -7.29 6.38
N VAL A 58 -2.66 -6.37 5.43
CA VAL A 58 -1.89 -6.60 4.19
C VAL A 58 -0.43 -6.17 4.33
N ALA A 59 0.44 -6.69 3.46
CA ALA A 59 1.86 -6.30 3.44
C ALA A 59 2.04 -4.79 3.21
N MET A 60 3.02 -4.21 3.89
CA MET A 60 3.52 -2.87 3.59
C MET A 60 5.01 -2.73 3.87
N ARG A 61 5.62 -1.72 3.26
CA ARG A 61 7.07 -1.44 3.36
C ARG A 61 7.33 0.07 3.34
N GLY A 62 8.44 0.47 3.97
CA GLY A 62 9.03 1.81 3.80
C GLY A 62 10.15 1.82 2.76
N SER A 63 10.44 2.99 2.18
CA SER A 63 11.51 3.14 1.18
C SER A 63 12.94 3.17 1.75
N LEU A 64 13.11 3.13 3.08
CA LEU A 64 14.43 3.25 3.72
C LEU A 64 15.24 1.95 3.73
N VAL A 65 14.58 0.81 3.91
CA VAL A 65 15.27 -0.47 4.03
C VAL A 65 14.72 -1.44 3.00
N GLU A 66 15.62 -1.83 2.11
CA GLU A 66 15.33 -2.82 1.10
C GLU A 66 15.01 -4.18 1.75
N GLY A 67 13.81 -4.71 1.47
CA GLY A 67 13.39 -6.01 2.00
C GLY A 67 12.79 -5.99 3.41
N ASN A 68 12.73 -4.83 4.09
CA ASN A 68 11.98 -4.75 5.34
C ASN A 68 10.47 -4.73 5.02
N ILE A 69 9.78 -5.78 5.42
CA ILE A 69 8.34 -5.94 5.23
C ILE A 69 7.68 -6.02 6.59
N GLY A 70 6.64 -5.24 6.75
CA GLY A 70 5.69 -5.39 7.85
C GLY A 70 4.28 -5.52 7.33
N THR A 71 3.34 -5.25 8.21
CA THR A 71 1.91 -5.31 7.94
C THR A 71 1.29 -3.93 8.16
N LEU A 72 0.38 -3.55 7.28
CA LEU A 72 -0.53 -2.42 7.50
C LEU A 72 -1.54 -2.90 8.54
N GLY A 73 -1.54 -2.31 9.72
CA GLY A 73 -2.41 -2.70 10.82
C GLY A 73 -3.86 -2.43 10.51
N CYS A 74 -4.26 -1.16 10.61
CA CYS A 74 -5.56 -0.67 10.20
C CYS A 74 -5.43 0.73 9.61
N LEU A 75 -6.54 1.25 9.08
CA LEU A 75 -6.62 2.64 8.65
C LEU A 75 -7.19 3.52 9.76
N LEU A 76 -6.65 4.72 9.86
CA LEU A 76 -7.07 5.78 10.77
C LEU A 76 -7.55 6.98 9.95
N HIS A 77 -8.29 7.88 10.58
CA HIS A 77 -8.62 9.19 10.03
C HIS A 77 -8.28 10.30 11.02
N ALA A 78 -8.00 11.50 10.53
CA ALA A 78 -7.80 12.66 11.39
C ALA A 78 -9.12 13.09 12.05
N VAL A 79 -9.07 13.36 13.35
CA VAL A 79 -10.21 13.93 14.06
C VAL A 79 -10.44 15.35 13.55
N GLY A 80 -11.63 15.61 13.02
CA GLY A 80 -12.01 16.90 12.42
C GLY A 80 -11.71 17.03 10.92
N ASP A 81 -11.02 16.07 10.32
CA ASP A 81 -10.85 15.97 8.86
C ASP A 81 -10.92 14.50 8.41
N PRO A 82 -12.13 13.96 8.16
CA PRO A 82 -12.30 12.58 7.73
C PRO A 82 -11.67 12.29 6.35
N ASN A 83 -11.28 13.33 5.60
CA ASN A 83 -10.61 13.16 4.31
C ASN A 83 -9.10 12.92 4.46
N ALA A 84 -8.54 13.12 5.65
CA ALA A 84 -7.15 12.80 5.95
C ALA A 84 -7.05 11.39 6.53
N VAL A 85 -6.70 10.43 5.68
CA VAL A 85 -6.59 9.01 6.01
C VAL A 85 -5.13 8.62 6.25
N TYR A 86 -4.89 7.74 7.21
CA TYR A 86 -3.57 7.29 7.60
C TYR A 86 -3.53 5.76 7.69
N ALA A 87 -2.44 5.15 7.23
CA ALA A 87 -2.16 3.73 7.43
C ALA A 87 -1.30 3.56 8.68
N LEU A 88 -1.77 2.75 9.64
CA LEU A 88 -1.07 2.44 10.90
C LEU A 88 -0.14 1.24 10.72
N THR A 89 1.06 1.30 11.29
CA THR A 89 2.01 0.18 11.38
C THR A 89 3.00 0.41 12.54
N CYS A 90 4.01 -0.45 12.68
CA CYS A 90 5.12 -0.24 13.62
C CYS A 90 6.17 0.73 13.04
N HIS A 91 6.85 1.46 13.91
CA HIS A 91 7.93 2.35 13.51
C HIS A 91 9.09 1.58 12.86
N HIS A 92 9.49 0.45 13.44
CA HIS A 92 10.58 -0.36 12.90
C HIS A 92 10.29 -0.99 11.52
N VAL A 93 9.03 -0.96 11.06
CA VAL A 93 8.67 -1.37 9.68
C VAL A 93 9.05 -0.29 8.67
N LEU A 94 9.03 0.99 9.07
CA LEU A 94 9.36 2.13 8.21
C LEU A 94 10.77 2.68 8.44
N ALA A 95 11.36 2.39 9.60
CA ALA A 95 12.73 2.75 9.97
C ALA A 95 13.73 1.63 9.62
N SER A 96 15.02 1.96 9.71
CA SER A 96 16.09 0.96 9.73
C SER A 96 16.49 0.71 11.17
N VAL A 97 16.13 -0.45 11.70
CA VAL A 97 16.42 -0.85 13.09
C VAL A 97 17.40 -2.01 13.08
N LEU A 98 18.50 -1.85 13.81
CA LEU A 98 19.55 -2.86 13.93
C LEU A 98 19.53 -3.45 15.34
N PRO A 99 19.42 -4.80 15.47
CA PRO A 99 19.59 -5.45 16.75
C PRO A 99 21.04 -5.36 17.23
N ARG A 100 21.22 -5.14 18.53
CA ARG A 100 22.53 -5.28 19.18
C ARG A 100 22.60 -6.61 19.92
N TYR A 101 23.74 -7.27 19.78
CA TYR A 101 23.95 -8.62 20.30
C TYR A 101 24.96 -8.68 21.45
N ASN A 102 24.67 -9.51 22.44
CA ASN A 102 25.61 -9.97 23.47
C ASN A 102 25.70 -11.50 23.32
N GLY A 103 26.78 -11.97 22.72
CA GLY A 103 26.85 -13.33 22.20
C GLY A 103 25.88 -13.53 21.02
N ASP A 104 25.04 -14.56 21.11
CA ASP A 104 24.02 -14.92 20.11
C ASP A 104 22.64 -14.31 20.40
N ARG A 105 22.52 -13.49 21.45
CA ARG A 105 21.24 -12.94 21.92
C ARG A 105 21.16 -11.43 21.78
N VAL A 106 19.98 -10.95 21.39
CA VAL A 106 19.68 -9.52 21.31
C VAL A 106 19.55 -8.93 22.72
N TYR A 107 20.16 -7.76 22.97
CA TYR A 107 20.01 -7.05 24.24
C TYR A 107 19.45 -5.62 24.08
N ASP A 108 19.39 -5.11 22.86
CA ASP A 108 18.95 -3.75 22.54
C ASP A 108 18.59 -3.63 21.05
N LEU A 109 17.83 -2.60 20.71
CA LEU A 109 17.56 -2.17 19.33
C LEU A 109 18.12 -0.77 19.11
N THR A 110 18.57 -0.47 17.89
CA THR A 110 19.02 0.89 17.54
C THR A 110 18.50 1.28 16.19
N VAL A 111 17.85 2.43 16.12
CA VAL A 111 17.46 3.04 14.85
C VAL A 111 18.72 3.56 14.16
N ALA A 112 19.11 2.90 13.07
CA ALA A 112 20.21 3.32 12.20
C ALA A 112 19.79 4.44 11.25
N HIS A 113 18.55 4.38 10.74
CA HIS A 113 18.00 5.40 9.84
C HIS A 113 16.54 5.70 10.17
N GLU A 114 16.26 6.98 10.43
CA GLU A 114 14.94 7.50 10.76
C GLU A 114 14.12 7.83 9.50
N PRO A 115 12.83 7.47 9.44
CA PRO A 115 11.93 7.93 8.38
C PRO A 115 11.71 9.44 8.48
N GLN A 116 11.65 10.09 7.31
CA GLN A 116 11.46 11.53 7.19
C GLN A 116 10.02 11.86 6.85
N VAL A 117 9.38 12.70 7.68
CA VAL A 117 7.99 13.12 7.50
C VAL A 117 7.81 13.78 6.13
N GLY A 118 6.81 13.30 5.38
CA GLY A 118 6.48 13.79 4.05
C GLY A 118 7.46 13.38 2.94
N THR A 119 8.52 12.64 3.27
CA THR A 119 9.56 12.23 2.31
C THR A 119 9.65 10.71 2.18
N THR A 120 9.70 9.98 3.30
CA THR A 120 9.79 8.51 3.26
C THR A 120 8.52 7.94 2.66
N VAL A 121 8.68 7.19 1.57
CA VAL A 121 7.58 6.60 0.81
C VAL A 121 7.13 5.30 1.48
N CYS A 122 5.81 5.09 1.51
CA CYS A 122 5.17 3.89 2.03
C CYS A 122 4.33 3.23 0.94
N GLY A 123 4.43 1.91 0.82
CA GLY A 123 3.74 1.18 -0.23
C GLY A 123 3.68 -0.32 -0.01
N GLN A 124 3.26 -1.02 -1.06
CA GLN A 124 3.19 -2.48 -1.14
C GLN A 124 4.08 -2.96 -2.30
N ASN A 125 4.40 -4.26 -2.31
CA ASN A 125 5.29 -4.90 -3.29
C ASN A 125 6.73 -4.38 -3.26
N ASP A 126 7.52 -4.82 -4.23
CA ASP A 126 8.89 -4.38 -4.40
C ASP A 126 8.92 -2.90 -4.82
N LEU A 127 9.19 -2.01 -3.87
CA LEU A 127 9.44 -0.59 -4.14
C LEU A 127 10.66 -0.36 -5.06
N LYS A 128 11.40 -1.43 -5.44
CA LYS A 128 12.63 -1.37 -6.22
C LYS A 128 12.48 -1.19 -7.73
N THR A 129 11.28 -1.22 -8.33
CA THR A 129 11.23 -1.08 -9.78
C THR A 129 11.38 0.38 -10.22
N HIS A 130 12.64 0.75 -10.42
CA HIS A 130 13.14 1.58 -11.51
C HIS A 130 12.10 2.44 -12.26
N SER A 131 12.28 3.76 -12.13
CA SER A 131 12.11 4.77 -13.18
C SER A 131 10.77 5.04 -13.86
N THR A 132 9.77 4.15 -13.83
CA THR A 132 8.52 4.42 -14.58
C THR A 132 7.22 3.90 -13.99
N CYS A 133 7.22 3.18 -12.85
CA CYS A 133 6.00 2.63 -12.28
C CYS A 133 5.94 2.85 -10.75
N SER A 134 5.23 3.89 -10.30
CA SER A 134 4.85 4.15 -8.90
C SER A 134 3.80 3.14 -8.39
N GLU A 135 3.85 1.90 -8.90
CA GLU A 135 2.89 0.85 -8.63
C GLU A 135 3.11 0.31 -7.22
N GLY A 136 2.17 0.58 -6.31
CA GLY A 136 2.19 0.08 -4.94
C GLY A 136 2.37 1.16 -3.89
N ILE A 137 2.92 2.33 -4.25
CA ILE A 137 2.94 3.50 -3.37
C ILE A 137 1.50 3.90 -3.04
N PHE A 138 1.23 4.15 -1.76
CA PHE A 138 -0.08 4.63 -1.32
C PHE A 138 0.02 5.83 -0.37
N GLY A 139 1.22 6.20 0.09
CA GLY A 139 1.36 7.26 1.06
C GLY A 139 2.79 7.56 1.43
N ARG A 140 2.94 8.49 2.37
CA ARG A 140 4.24 8.92 2.92
C ARG A 140 4.19 8.95 4.44
N TYR A 141 5.31 8.64 5.06
CA TYR A 141 5.47 8.71 6.51
C TYR A 141 5.01 10.07 7.04
N ALA A 142 4.15 10.05 8.06
CA ALA A 142 3.58 11.25 8.66
C ALA A 142 4.01 11.44 10.12
N GLY A 143 4.52 10.40 10.77
CA GLY A 143 5.04 10.46 12.13
C GLY A 143 5.01 9.09 12.80
N GLY A 144 5.73 8.97 13.91
CA GLY A 144 5.96 7.71 14.60
C GLY A 144 7.01 7.85 15.69
N VAL A 145 7.11 6.82 16.52
CA VAL A 145 8.05 6.73 17.64
C VAL A 145 8.32 5.26 17.94
N GLU A 146 9.55 4.96 18.35
CA GLU A 146 9.98 3.66 18.85
C GLU A 146 10.72 3.83 20.18
N ASP A 147 10.12 3.31 21.24
CA ASP A 147 10.71 3.21 22.57
C ASP A 147 10.02 2.09 23.35
N ALA A 148 10.38 1.92 24.63
CA ALA A 148 9.84 0.87 25.48
C ALA A 148 8.34 1.02 25.76
N ASP A 149 7.71 2.16 25.50
CA ASP A 149 6.29 2.37 25.75
C ASP A 149 5.45 2.29 24.47
N CYS A 150 6.07 2.39 23.29
CA CYS A 150 5.37 2.28 22.02
C CYS A 150 6.32 2.07 20.83
N ASP A 151 5.85 1.32 19.84
CA ASP A 151 6.48 1.18 18.54
C ASP A 151 5.40 1.35 17.45
N VAL A 152 5.27 2.59 16.98
CA VAL A 152 4.19 3.01 16.09
C VAL A 152 4.70 3.96 15.02
N ALA A 153 4.18 3.79 13.81
CA ALA A 153 4.25 4.79 12.77
C ALA A 153 2.93 4.88 12.00
N VAL A 154 2.73 6.04 11.39
CA VAL A 154 1.65 6.24 10.43
C VAL A 154 2.17 6.79 9.11
N ALA A 155 1.56 6.35 8.02
CA ALA A 155 1.74 6.93 6.70
C ALA A 155 0.45 7.66 6.31
N ARG A 156 0.55 8.94 5.94
CA ARG A 156 -0.58 9.65 5.35
C ARG A 156 -0.84 9.07 3.97
N VAL A 157 -2.06 8.60 3.75
CA VAL A 157 -2.48 8.02 2.48
C VAL A 157 -2.63 9.13 1.45
N ASP A 158 -2.06 8.93 0.28
CA ASP A 158 -2.11 9.87 -0.82
C ASP A 158 -3.54 9.95 -1.38
N GLY A 159 -3.95 11.15 -1.81
CA GLY A 159 -5.20 11.35 -2.49
C GLY A 159 -5.40 10.36 -3.66
N GLY A 160 -6.65 10.03 -3.96
CA GLY A 160 -7.05 9.12 -5.04
C GLY A 160 -6.77 7.65 -4.76
N THR A 161 -6.18 7.32 -3.61
CA THR A 161 -6.05 5.95 -3.15
C THR A 161 -7.41 5.45 -2.69
N SER A 162 -7.88 4.36 -3.29
CA SER A 162 -9.06 3.64 -2.80
C SER A 162 -8.70 2.83 -1.55
N TYR A 163 -9.60 2.83 -0.55
CA TYR A 163 -9.39 2.22 0.76
C TYR A 163 -10.71 1.76 1.40
N CYS A 164 -10.63 0.78 2.30
CA CYS A 164 -11.74 0.34 3.16
C CYS A 164 -11.29 0.27 4.62
N TYR A 165 -12.17 0.54 5.57
CA TYR A 165 -11.92 0.34 7.00
C TYR A 165 -12.09 -1.12 7.42
N ASP A 166 -11.48 -2.01 6.65
CA ASP A 166 -11.56 -3.45 6.83
C ASP A 166 -10.26 -4.01 7.40
N LEU A 167 -10.36 -5.23 7.92
CA LEU A 167 -9.24 -6.11 8.20
C LEU A 167 -9.39 -7.35 7.34
N ARG A 168 -8.36 -7.65 6.56
CA ARG A 168 -8.36 -8.82 5.71
C ARG A 168 -8.41 -10.12 6.53
N GLN A 169 -9.21 -11.10 6.10
CA GLN A 169 -9.27 -12.41 6.76
C GLN A 169 -8.68 -13.56 5.93
N ALA A 170 -8.62 -13.45 4.61
CA ALA A 170 -8.14 -14.54 3.77
C ALA A 170 -6.67 -14.88 4.07
N SER A 171 -6.40 -16.14 4.46
CA SER A 171 -5.03 -16.67 4.65
C SER A 171 -4.31 -17.02 3.35
N VAL A 172 -4.96 -16.91 2.20
CA VAL A 172 -4.40 -17.29 0.89
C VAL A 172 -4.08 -16.03 0.08
N PRO A 173 -2.94 -15.97 -0.63
CA PRO A 173 -2.69 -14.94 -1.63
C PRO A 173 -3.79 -15.03 -2.68
N ALA A 174 -4.66 -14.02 -2.72
CA ALA A 174 -5.78 -14.03 -3.64
C ALA A 174 -5.23 -13.92 -5.08
N SER A 175 -5.32 -15.01 -5.83
CA SER A 175 -5.25 -14.98 -7.29
C SER A 175 -6.58 -14.55 -7.92
N GLY A 176 -7.54 -14.10 -7.11
CA GLY A 176 -8.82 -13.52 -7.52
C GLY A 176 -9.03 -12.17 -6.85
N ASP A 177 -10.05 -11.44 -7.30
CA ASP A 177 -10.46 -10.14 -6.77
C ASP A 177 -10.51 -10.13 -5.23
N PRO A 178 -10.29 -8.97 -4.56
CA PRO A 178 -10.54 -8.83 -3.12
C PRO A 178 -11.94 -9.35 -2.81
N GLY A 179 -12.00 -10.53 -2.19
CA GLY A 179 -13.21 -11.33 -2.05
C GLY A 179 -13.77 -11.28 -0.65
N ASP A 180 -15.11 -11.32 -0.58
CA ASP A 180 -16.13 -11.58 0.46
C ASP A 180 -15.75 -11.91 1.92
N ASP A 181 -14.50 -12.25 2.24
CA ASP A 181 -14.06 -12.69 3.57
C ASP A 181 -13.49 -11.55 4.44
N ASP A 182 -13.24 -10.36 3.89
CA ASP A 182 -12.77 -9.22 4.68
C ASP A 182 -13.82 -8.80 5.72
N VAL A 183 -13.38 -8.25 6.85
CA VAL A 183 -14.29 -7.78 7.90
C VAL A 183 -14.12 -6.31 8.20
N ALA A 184 -15.25 -5.62 8.33
CA ALA A 184 -15.27 -4.24 8.82
C ALA A 184 -14.66 -4.14 10.21
N VAL A 185 -13.77 -3.18 10.39
CA VAL A 185 -13.34 -2.73 11.72
C VAL A 185 -14.49 -1.96 12.34
N THR A 186 -14.96 -2.39 13.51
CA THR A 186 -16.18 -1.83 14.13
C THR A 186 -15.88 -0.87 15.28
N GLY A 187 -14.62 -0.72 15.67
CA GLY A 187 -14.21 0.22 16.72
C GLY A 187 -12.96 -0.20 17.48
N ILE A 188 -12.87 0.27 18.72
CA ILE A 188 -11.81 -0.08 19.68
C ILE A 188 -12.36 -1.07 20.70
N ALA A 189 -11.62 -2.16 20.94
CA ALA A 189 -12.00 -3.18 21.88
C ALA A 189 -11.74 -2.70 23.32
N PRO A 190 -12.58 -3.06 24.29
CA PRO A 190 -12.27 -2.84 25.70
C PRO A 190 -11.07 -3.69 26.11
N MET A 191 -10.34 -3.25 27.14
CA MET A 191 -9.29 -4.08 27.75
C MET A 191 -9.91 -5.34 28.37
N PRO A 192 -9.20 -6.49 28.34
CA PRO A 192 -9.66 -7.71 28.98
C PRO A 192 -9.77 -7.52 30.50
N THR A 193 -10.83 -8.09 31.09
CA THR A 193 -10.95 -8.16 32.54
C THR A 193 -10.02 -9.23 33.13
N ASN A 194 -9.67 -9.11 34.42
CA ASN A 194 -8.88 -10.12 35.12
C ASN A 194 -9.52 -11.52 35.05
N GLN A 195 -10.85 -11.61 35.10
CA GLN A 195 -11.56 -12.88 34.97
C GLN A 195 -11.36 -13.49 33.58
N GLN A 196 -11.49 -12.70 32.51
CA GLN A 196 -11.27 -13.20 31.15
C GLN A 196 -9.82 -13.63 30.89
N LEU A 197 -8.85 -12.96 31.52
CA LEU A 197 -7.44 -13.39 31.47
C LEU A 197 -7.23 -14.72 32.21
N ALA A 198 -7.81 -14.86 33.40
CA ALA A 198 -7.73 -16.08 34.20
C ALA A 198 -8.39 -17.28 33.48
N ASP A 199 -9.55 -17.06 32.88
CA ASP A 199 -10.33 -18.07 32.16
C ASP A 199 -9.85 -18.28 30.73
N ARG A 200 -8.90 -17.46 30.25
CA ARG A 200 -8.42 -17.45 28.85
C ARG A 200 -9.57 -17.29 27.84
N SER A 201 -10.58 -16.51 28.20
CA SER A 201 -11.83 -16.38 27.45
C SER A 201 -11.91 -15.11 26.59
N TYR A 202 -10.90 -14.24 26.64
CA TYR A 202 -10.80 -13.09 25.74
C TYR A 202 -10.18 -13.51 24.41
N LEU A 203 -11.03 -13.97 23.49
CA LEU A 203 -10.63 -14.44 22.17
C LEU A 203 -10.26 -13.29 21.23
N VAL A 204 -9.20 -13.51 20.45
CA VAL A 204 -8.65 -12.53 19.52
C VAL A 204 -8.19 -13.17 18.22
N ARG A 205 -8.09 -12.36 17.18
CA ARG A 205 -7.47 -12.73 15.90
C ARG A 205 -6.66 -11.58 15.33
N LYS A 206 -5.73 -11.90 14.44
CA LYS A 206 -4.98 -10.93 13.65
C LYS A 206 -4.72 -11.49 12.28
N ARG A 207 -4.48 -10.62 11.30
CA ARG A 207 -3.86 -11.01 10.03
C ARG A 207 -2.54 -10.29 9.86
N GLY A 208 -1.48 -11.08 9.69
CA GLY A 208 -0.13 -10.59 9.38
C GLY A 208 0.25 -10.93 7.95
N ALA A 209 1.13 -10.13 7.34
CA ALA A 209 1.62 -10.36 5.98
C ALA A 209 2.38 -11.68 5.83
N ARG A 210 3.00 -12.18 6.91
CA ARG A 210 3.76 -13.42 6.87
C ARG A 210 2.94 -14.62 7.33
N THR A 211 2.28 -14.54 8.46
CA THR A 211 1.56 -15.70 9.03
C THR A 211 0.10 -15.83 8.59
N GLY A 212 -0.43 -14.85 7.85
CA GLY A 212 -1.84 -14.82 7.46
C GLY A 212 -2.75 -14.64 8.67
N LEU A 213 -3.97 -15.21 8.60
CA LEU A 213 -4.94 -15.15 9.70
C LEU A 213 -4.52 -16.10 10.82
N THR A 214 -4.38 -15.57 12.02
CA THR A 214 -4.03 -16.32 13.22
C THR A 214 -4.98 -15.94 14.36
N GLY A 215 -5.36 -16.93 15.16
CA GLY A 215 -6.26 -16.72 16.30
C GLY A 215 -5.63 -17.20 17.60
N GLY A 216 -6.22 -16.74 18.69
CA GLY A 216 -5.73 -16.99 20.03
C GLY A 216 -6.56 -16.29 21.10
N TYR A 217 -5.97 -16.11 22.26
CA TYR A 217 -6.57 -15.44 23.40
C TYR A 217 -5.54 -14.59 24.13
N VAL A 218 -6.02 -13.56 24.84
CA VAL A 218 -5.17 -12.73 25.69
C VAL A 218 -4.82 -13.51 26.96
N VAL A 219 -3.53 -13.64 27.25
CA VAL A 219 -3.03 -14.34 28.45
C VAL A 219 -2.50 -13.40 29.52
N ALA A 220 -2.11 -12.19 29.14
CA ALA A 220 -1.73 -11.15 30.08
C ALA A 220 -1.93 -9.76 29.47
N ALA A 221 -2.09 -8.77 30.34
CA ALA A 221 -2.09 -7.35 30.04
C ALA A 221 -1.16 -6.65 31.04
N HIS A 222 -0.78 -5.40 30.77
CA HIS A 222 0.10 -4.62 31.64
C HIS A 222 1.46 -5.31 31.91
N THR A 223 1.98 -6.02 30.89
CA THR A 223 3.19 -6.85 31.01
C THR A 223 4.43 -6.07 30.55
N GLU A 224 5.54 -6.22 31.26
CA GLU A 224 6.86 -5.85 30.75
C GLU A 224 7.46 -7.02 29.96
N VAL A 225 8.02 -6.71 28.80
CA VAL A 225 8.77 -7.64 27.97
C VAL A 225 10.24 -7.24 28.05
N LEU A 226 11.09 -8.16 28.47
CA LEU A 226 12.53 -7.94 28.61
C LEU A 226 13.28 -8.40 27.36
N PHE A 227 14.45 -7.82 27.11
CA PHE A 227 15.39 -8.40 26.15
C PHE A 227 15.92 -9.76 26.66
N PRO A 228 16.24 -10.72 25.77
CA PRO A 228 16.69 -12.06 26.17
C PRO A 228 18.11 -12.12 26.74
N ALA A 229 18.90 -11.04 26.66
CA ALA A 229 20.22 -10.95 27.25
C ALA A 229 20.47 -9.59 27.93
N PRO A 230 21.34 -9.55 28.96
CA PRO A 230 21.85 -8.30 29.50
C PRO A 230 22.83 -7.65 28.52
N PRO A 231 23.09 -6.33 28.65
CA PRO A 231 24.15 -5.68 27.91
C PRO A 231 25.56 -6.24 28.22
N PRO A 232 26.53 -6.13 27.29
CA PRO A 232 27.88 -6.70 27.46
C PRO A 232 28.68 -6.10 28.63
N ASP A 233 28.30 -4.92 29.11
CA ASP A 233 28.91 -4.23 30.25
C ASP A 233 28.46 -4.80 31.61
N GLY A 234 27.58 -5.80 31.62
CA GLY A 234 27.04 -6.41 32.83
C GLY A 234 25.93 -5.58 33.50
N GLY A 235 25.41 -4.56 32.82
CA GLY A 235 24.25 -3.81 33.27
C GLY A 235 22.96 -4.66 33.37
N PRO A 236 21.88 -4.10 33.95
CA PRO A 236 20.61 -4.80 34.05
C PRO A 236 20.01 -5.11 32.68
N VAL A 237 19.25 -6.20 32.59
CA VAL A 237 18.46 -6.54 31.41
C VAL A 237 17.50 -5.38 31.11
N ARG A 238 17.49 -4.92 29.86
CA ARG A 238 16.67 -3.80 29.42
C ARG A 238 15.23 -4.24 29.18
N VAL A 239 14.32 -3.30 29.41
CA VAL A 239 12.90 -3.46 29.08
C VAL A 239 12.74 -3.14 27.59
N TRP A 240 12.24 -4.12 26.83
CA TRP A 240 11.91 -3.97 25.42
C TRP A 240 10.53 -3.32 25.24
N ALA A 241 9.54 -3.72 26.05
CA ALA A 241 8.22 -3.12 26.04
C ALA A 241 7.62 -3.06 27.45
N ARG A 242 6.86 -2.01 27.74
CA ARG A 242 6.05 -1.82 28.94
C ARG A 242 4.58 -1.83 28.57
N ASP A 243 3.77 -2.19 29.56
CA ASP A 243 2.31 -2.16 29.44
C ASP A 243 1.76 -3.00 28.27
N ALA A 244 2.49 -4.06 27.90
CA ALA A 244 2.18 -4.86 26.72
C ALA A 244 0.99 -5.80 26.98
N LEU A 245 0.24 -6.04 25.91
CA LEU A 245 -0.68 -7.17 25.77
C LEU A 245 0.09 -8.39 25.28
N VAL A 246 -0.23 -9.56 25.84
CA VAL A 246 0.38 -10.84 25.47
C VAL A 246 -0.70 -11.80 24.99
N PHE A 247 -0.50 -12.38 23.80
CA PHE A 247 -1.44 -13.30 23.16
C PHE A 247 -0.83 -14.70 23.04
N ALA A 248 -1.58 -15.71 23.46
CA ALA A 248 -1.26 -17.10 23.14
C ALA A 248 -2.04 -17.54 21.89
N PRO A 249 -1.42 -18.23 20.93
CA PRO A 249 -2.12 -18.79 19.79
C PRO A 249 -3.02 -19.96 20.19
N HIS A 250 -4.07 -20.18 19.42
CA HIS A 250 -4.78 -21.45 19.48
C HIS A 250 -3.86 -22.60 19.04
N PRO A 251 -3.96 -23.79 19.66
CA PRO A 251 -3.17 -24.95 19.26
C PRO A 251 -3.36 -25.24 17.78
N ASN A 252 -2.26 -25.48 17.06
CA ASN A 252 -2.33 -25.90 15.67
C ASN A 252 -1.77 -27.33 15.53
N PRO A 253 -2.62 -28.34 15.24
CA PRO A 253 -2.17 -29.73 15.12
C PRO A 253 -1.24 -29.98 13.92
N ALA A 254 -1.11 -29.01 12.99
CA ALA A 254 -0.15 -29.08 11.89
C ALA A 254 1.28 -28.66 12.30
N VAL A 255 1.47 -28.10 13.51
CA VAL A 255 2.81 -27.76 14.02
C VAL A 255 3.53 -29.07 14.40
N PRO A 256 4.74 -29.34 13.84
CA PRO A 256 5.50 -30.52 14.18
C PRO A 256 5.82 -30.64 15.69
N ALA A 257 5.93 -31.88 16.17
CA ALA A 257 6.29 -32.12 17.56
C ALA A 257 7.69 -31.53 17.87
N GLY A 258 7.76 -30.70 18.91
CA GLY A 258 8.99 -30.01 19.33
C GLY A 258 9.19 -28.64 18.68
N GLU A 259 8.36 -28.26 17.71
CA GLU A 259 8.32 -26.90 17.18
C GLU A 259 7.34 -26.02 17.96
N HIS A 260 7.44 -24.71 17.73
CA HIS A 260 6.59 -23.73 18.39
C HIS A 260 5.33 -23.44 17.57
N THR A 261 4.20 -23.26 18.25
CA THR A 261 3.04 -22.60 17.64
C THR A 261 3.20 -21.09 17.76
N HIS A 262 2.95 -20.35 16.68
CA HIS A 262 3.16 -18.91 16.63
C HIS A 262 1.83 -18.16 16.62
N TYR A 263 1.68 -17.17 17.50
CA TYR A 263 0.67 -16.12 17.27
C TYR A 263 1.15 -15.12 16.22
N LEU A 264 2.45 -14.80 16.26
CA LEU A 264 3.11 -13.82 15.40
C LEU A 264 4.50 -14.31 14.98
N ALA A 265 4.94 -13.94 13.78
CA ALA A 265 6.31 -14.10 13.31
C ALA A 265 6.90 -12.79 12.77
N GLU A 266 8.21 -12.75 12.56
CA GLU A 266 8.87 -11.62 11.89
C GLU A 266 8.16 -11.30 10.56
N GLY A 267 7.92 -10.03 10.25
CA GLY A 267 7.16 -9.61 9.07
C GLY A 267 5.66 -9.34 9.32
N ASP A 268 5.10 -9.85 10.42
CA ASP A 268 3.75 -9.48 10.86
C ASP A 268 3.70 -8.17 11.66
N SER A 269 4.87 -7.61 11.99
CA SER A 269 4.99 -6.35 12.72
C SER A 269 4.14 -5.26 12.07
N GLY A 270 3.39 -4.53 12.88
CA GLY A 270 2.43 -3.53 12.44
C GLY A 270 1.02 -4.05 12.22
N SER A 271 0.79 -5.38 12.21
CA SER A 271 -0.57 -5.94 12.18
C SER A 271 -1.35 -5.56 13.44
N VAL A 272 -2.67 -5.39 13.35
CA VAL A 272 -3.52 -5.21 14.53
C VAL A 272 -4.15 -6.52 14.98
N THR A 273 -4.31 -6.65 16.30
CA THR A 273 -5.13 -7.69 16.92
C THR A 273 -6.53 -7.14 17.14
N VAL A 274 -7.55 -7.89 16.73
CA VAL A 274 -8.96 -7.57 16.94
C VAL A 274 -9.65 -8.63 17.80
N ASP A 275 -10.71 -8.24 18.49
CA ASP A 275 -11.59 -9.17 19.21
C ASP A 275 -12.60 -9.87 18.27
N THR A 276 -13.49 -10.67 18.86
CA THR A 276 -14.52 -11.41 18.10
C THR A 276 -15.53 -10.50 17.40
N ALA A 277 -15.66 -9.24 17.84
CA ALA A 277 -16.54 -8.22 17.28
C ALA A 277 -15.85 -7.33 16.23
N ASN A 278 -14.63 -7.66 15.80
CA ASN A 278 -13.80 -6.86 14.88
C ASN A 278 -13.39 -5.48 15.43
N ARG A 279 -13.27 -5.35 16.75
CA ARG A 279 -12.77 -4.14 17.37
C ARG A 279 -11.27 -4.26 17.61
N VAL A 280 -10.51 -3.22 17.26
CA VAL A 280 -9.05 -3.18 17.41
C VAL A 280 -8.69 -3.14 18.89
N LEU A 281 -7.83 -4.06 19.32
CA LEU A 281 -7.34 -4.16 20.70
C LEU A 281 -5.91 -3.64 20.84
N GLY A 282 -5.02 -3.97 19.90
CA GLY A 282 -3.61 -3.59 19.99
C GLY A 282 -2.84 -3.68 18.67
N LEU A 283 -1.71 -2.97 18.62
CA LEU A 283 -0.76 -2.98 17.51
C LEU A 283 0.37 -3.96 17.82
N ASN A 284 0.49 -5.02 17.03
CA ASN A 284 1.49 -6.05 17.24
C ASN A 284 2.86 -5.58 16.75
N PHE A 285 3.88 -5.68 17.60
CA PHE A 285 5.24 -5.24 17.27
C PHE A 285 6.28 -6.38 17.33
N GLY A 286 5.95 -7.51 17.96
CA GLY A 286 6.91 -8.58 18.11
C GLY A 286 6.33 -9.86 18.70
N ARG A 287 7.25 -10.79 19.00
CA ARG A 287 6.94 -12.06 19.66
C ARG A 287 7.89 -12.28 20.84
N ALA A 288 7.43 -13.04 21.83
CA ALA A 288 8.19 -13.34 23.03
C ALA A 288 8.05 -14.81 23.44
N LEU A 289 9.05 -15.31 24.16
CA LEU A 289 8.94 -16.54 24.95
C LEU A 289 8.51 -16.19 26.38
N ALA A 290 7.89 -17.14 27.09
CA ALA A 290 7.40 -16.90 28.45
C ALA A 290 8.49 -16.40 29.43
N GLY A 291 9.74 -16.84 29.26
CA GLY A 291 10.84 -16.51 30.18
C GLY A 291 11.23 -15.03 30.24
N VAL A 292 10.84 -14.22 29.24
CA VAL A 292 11.15 -12.78 29.20
C VAL A 292 9.97 -11.88 29.59
N LEU A 293 8.84 -12.46 30.00
CA LEU A 293 7.65 -11.71 30.40
C LEU A 293 7.64 -11.43 31.91
N ARG A 294 7.22 -10.23 32.31
CA ARG A 294 7.08 -9.83 33.71
C ARG A 294 5.72 -9.16 33.98
N PRO A 295 4.93 -9.63 34.96
CA PRO A 295 5.20 -10.80 35.82
C PRO A 295 5.24 -12.11 35.01
N GLU A 296 5.87 -13.14 35.58
CA GLU A 296 5.92 -14.45 34.94
C GLU A 296 4.51 -15.03 34.76
N LEU A 297 4.24 -15.63 33.59
CA LEU A 297 2.95 -16.24 33.32
C LEU A 297 2.77 -17.50 34.16
N PRO A 298 1.62 -17.68 34.85
CA PRO A 298 1.31 -18.93 35.52
C PRO A 298 0.98 -20.02 34.51
N ASN A 299 1.76 -21.10 34.48
CA ASN A 299 1.57 -22.26 33.60
C ASN A 299 1.42 -21.86 32.10
N PRO A 300 2.46 -21.26 31.50
CA PRO A 300 2.41 -20.87 30.10
C PRO A 300 2.24 -22.13 29.23
N PRO A 301 1.45 -22.06 28.14
CA PRO A 301 1.41 -23.14 27.16
C PRO A 301 2.82 -23.52 26.70
N PRO A 302 3.18 -24.81 26.66
CA PRO A 302 4.49 -25.23 26.20
C PRO A 302 4.65 -24.95 24.70
N ASN A 303 5.89 -24.71 24.26
CA ASN A 303 6.25 -24.53 22.85
C ASN A 303 5.39 -23.48 22.13
N VAL A 304 5.24 -22.30 22.72
CA VAL A 304 4.51 -21.17 22.14
C VAL A 304 5.43 -19.98 21.98
N TYR A 305 5.34 -19.32 20.82
CA TYR A 305 5.74 -17.93 20.66
C TYR A 305 4.51 -17.05 20.84
N PHE A 306 4.52 -16.28 21.93
CA PHE A 306 3.46 -15.34 22.26
C PHE A 306 3.57 -14.12 21.35
N GLY A 307 2.43 -13.59 20.91
CA GLY A 307 2.39 -12.27 20.29
C GLY A 307 2.45 -11.19 21.36
N VAL A 308 3.15 -10.10 21.07
CA VAL A 308 3.16 -8.91 21.93
C VAL A 308 2.69 -7.68 21.17
N ALA A 309 1.81 -6.91 21.81
CA ALA A 309 1.26 -5.68 21.25
C ALA A 309 1.19 -4.56 22.28
N PHE A 310 1.23 -3.33 21.79
CA PHE A 310 0.83 -2.16 22.56
C PHE A 310 -0.70 -1.97 22.48
N PRO A 311 -1.39 -1.66 23.59
CA PRO A 311 -2.83 -1.34 23.55
C PRO A 311 -3.12 -0.22 22.55
N ILE A 312 -4.17 -0.37 21.73
CA ILE A 312 -4.46 0.61 20.66
C ILE A 312 -4.75 2.00 21.22
N THR A 313 -5.32 2.10 22.43
CA THR A 313 -5.56 3.36 23.12
C THR A 313 -4.25 4.08 23.46
N THR A 314 -3.24 3.35 23.93
CA THR A 314 -1.88 3.86 24.15
C THR A 314 -1.27 4.34 22.85
N VAL A 315 -1.37 3.55 21.78
CA VAL A 315 -0.86 3.88 20.44
C VAL A 315 -1.46 5.20 19.92
N ILE A 316 -2.79 5.35 19.96
CA ILE A 316 -3.47 6.58 19.54
C ILE A 316 -3.08 7.78 20.40
N ALA A 317 -2.96 7.61 21.72
CA ALA A 317 -2.52 8.67 22.61
C ALA A 317 -1.08 9.12 22.30
N ARG A 318 -0.16 8.19 21.99
CA ARG A 318 1.22 8.50 21.61
C ARG A 318 1.27 9.28 20.29
N LEU A 319 0.47 8.90 19.29
CA LEU A 319 0.32 9.66 18.05
C LEU A 319 -0.22 11.08 18.30
N GLY A 320 -1.19 11.24 19.22
CA GLY A 320 -1.67 12.54 19.66
C GLY A 320 -0.56 13.42 20.26
N GLY A 321 0.35 12.83 21.03
CA GLY A 321 1.55 13.50 21.57
C GLY A 321 2.52 14.00 20.48
N LEU A 322 2.48 13.42 19.28
CA LEU A 322 3.23 13.87 18.11
C LEU A 322 2.48 14.93 17.28
N GLY A 323 1.32 15.41 17.74
CA GLY A 323 0.46 16.34 17.01
C GLY A 323 -0.45 15.69 15.99
N LEU A 324 -0.56 14.35 15.98
CA LEU A 324 -1.42 13.59 15.08
C LEU A 324 -2.67 13.14 15.84
N THR A 325 -3.72 13.97 15.82
CA THR A 325 -4.99 13.63 16.46
C THR A 325 -5.80 12.70 15.54
N LEU A 326 -5.64 11.39 15.74
CA LEU A 326 -6.21 10.36 14.86
C LEU A 326 -7.23 9.48 15.61
N ALA A 327 -8.15 8.89 14.87
CA ALA A 327 -9.09 7.89 15.36
C ALA A 327 -9.06 6.64 14.47
N VAL A 328 -9.33 5.47 15.08
CA VAL A 328 -9.51 4.21 14.34
C VAL A 328 -10.67 4.39 13.37
N GLY A 329 -10.43 4.15 12.08
CA GLY A 329 -11.48 4.15 11.10
C GLY A 329 -12.38 2.93 11.27
N THR A 330 -13.68 3.13 11.08
CA THR A 330 -14.68 2.10 11.30
C THR A 330 -15.67 2.05 10.15
N ALA A 331 -16.15 0.84 9.83
CA ALA A 331 -17.24 0.63 8.89
C ALA A 331 -18.33 -0.25 9.53
N THR A 332 -19.55 -0.15 9.01
CA THR A 332 -20.67 -1.03 9.41
C THR A 332 -20.68 -2.33 8.63
N GLU A 333 -20.19 -2.31 7.39
CA GLU A 333 -20.16 -3.42 6.46
C GLU A 333 -18.77 -3.51 5.81
N ALA A 334 -18.30 -4.73 5.57
CA ALA A 334 -17.05 -4.94 4.86
C ALA A 334 -17.19 -4.53 3.39
N GLY A 335 -16.09 -4.09 2.78
CA GLY A 335 -16.06 -3.66 1.39
C GLY A 335 -16.58 -2.24 1.15
N ASP A 336 -16.93 -1.47 2.20
CA ASP A 336 -17.28 -0.04 2.07
C ASP A 336 -16.05 0.75 1.62
N SER A 337 -15.95 0.91 0.29
CA SER A 337 -14.79 1.47 -0.38
C SER A 337 -14.93 2.97 -0.53
N HIS A 338 -13.91 3.67 -0.07
CA HIS A 338 -13.76 5.10 -0.16
C HIS A 338 -12.56 5.44 -1.05
N THR A 339 -12.45 6.71 -1.42
CA THR A 339 -11.27 7.25 -2.10
C THR A 339 -10.79 8.47 -1.35
N VAL A 340 -9.50 8.50 -0.96
CA VAL A 340 -8.93 9.67 -0.27
C VAL A 340 -9.08 10.90 -1.17
N PRO A 341 -9.68 12.00 -0.72
CA PRO A 341 -9.78 13.20 -1.56
C PRO A 341 -8.40 13.81 -1.88
N GLY A 342 -8.29 14.50 -3.02
CA GLY A 342 -7.15 15.38 -3.29
C GLY A 342 -6.07 14.86 -4.25
N ARG A 343 -6.20 13.68 -4.88
CA ARG A 343 -5.40 13.44 -6.09
C ARG A 343 -6.01 14.25 -7.23
N PRO A 344 -5.15 14.76 -8.12
CA PRO A 344 -5.59 15.02 -9.46
C PRO A 344 -6.34 13.79 -10.02
N THR A 345 -7.54 13.99 -10.54
CA THR A 345 -8.27 12.97 -11.29
C THR A 345 -8.44 13.44 -12.72
N VAL A 346 -8.25 12.52 -13.65
CA VAL A 346 -8.53 12.72 -15.06
C VAL A 346 -9.86 12.06 -15.36
N THR A 347 -10.84 12.84 -15.83
CA THR A 347 -12.06 12.26 -16.39
C THR A 347 -11.82 12.01 -17.87
N THR A 348 -11.86 10.74 -18.28
CA THR A 348 -11.81 10.34 -19.69
C THR A 348 -13.06 9.56 -20.08
N LEU A 349 -13.25 9.34 -21.38
CA LEU A 349 -14.26 8.43 -21.92
C LEU A 349 -13.57 7.13 -22.35
N VAL A 350 -14.02 6.01 -21.80
CA VAL A 350 -13.67 4.65 -22.26
C VAL A 350 -14.97 4.05 -22.79
N ASP A 351 -15.00 3.72 -24.08
CA ASP A 351 -16.19 3.17 -24.76
C ASP A 351 -17.47 4.01 -24.58
N GLY A 352 -17.32 5.34 -24.49
CA GLY A 352 -18.42 6.29 -24.30
C GLY A 352 -18.84 6.50 -22.84
N GLU A 353 -18.28 5.77 -21.88
CA GLU A 353 -18.56 5.92 -20.45
C GLU A 353 -17.54 6.83 -19.77
N ARG A 354 -18.00 7.71 -18.87
CA ARG A 354 -17.14 8.59 -18.07
C ARG A 354 -16.39 7.78 -17.01
N VAL A 355 -15.10 7.61 -17.22
CA VAL A 355 -14.20 6.97 -16.25
C VAL A 355 -13.33 8.03 -15.59
N VAL A 356 -13.39 8.10 -14.26
CA VAL A 356 -12.49 8.92 -13.45
C VAL A 356 -11.23 8.11 -13.19
N VAL A 357 -10.17 8.39 -13.94
CA VAL A 357 -8.87 7.75 -13.76
C VAL A 357 -8.04 8.59 -12.80
N PRO A 358 -7.66 8.06 -11.62
CA PRO A 358 -6.72 8.76 -10.74
C PRO A 358 -5.42 8.98 -11.50
N VAL A 359 -4.88 10.21 -11.44
CA VAL A 359 -3.60 10.52 -12.07
C VAL A 359 -2.52 9.66 -11.41
N PRO A 360 -1.81 8.78 -12.16
CA PRO A 360 -0.70 8.02 -11.59
C PRO A 360 0.31 8.97 -10.96
N GLU A 361 0.84 8.59 -9.78
CA GLU A 361 1.82 9.41 -9.07
C GLU A 361 3.04 9.64 -9.95
N PRO A 362 3.65 10.83 -9.89
CA PRO A 362 4.83 11.12 -10.65
C PRO A 362 5.91 10.12 -10.30
N VAL A 363 6.40 9.45 -11.32
CA VAL A 363 7.68 8.79 -11.22
C VAL A 363 8.71 9.87 -11.48
N ALA A 364 9.67 10.04 -10.58
CA ALA A 364 10.85 10.83 -10.89
C ALA A 364 11.38 10.30 -12.21
N VAL A 365 11.44 11.15 -13.25
CA VAL A 365 11.84 10.68 -14.58
C VAL A 365 13.31 10.38 -14.48
N THR A 366 13.70 9.14 -14.18
CA THR A 366 15.09 8.88 -13.80
C THR A 366 16.02 9.26 -14.94
N THR A 367 17.16 9.82 -14.59
CA THR A 367 18.24 10.11 -15.52
C THR A 367 18.94 8.84 -16.03
N ALA A 368 18.73 7.69 -15.37
CA ALA A 368 19.26 6.41 -15.79
C ALA A 368 18.61 5.94 -17.11
N ALA A 369 19.45 5.46 -18.04
CA ALA A 369 19.03 4.84 -19.29
C ALA A 369 18.40 3.46 -19.00
N GLY A 370 17.18 3.45 -18.47
CA GLY A 370 16.34 2.26 -18.46
C GLY A 370 15.86 1.91 -19.87
N PRO A 371 15.44 0.66 -20.11
CA PRO A 371 14.78 0.29 -21.36
C PRO A 371 13.56 1.20 -21.58
N PRO A 372 13.27 1.60 -22.83
CA PRO A 372 12.11 2.42 -23.13
C PRO A 372 10.81 1.71 -22.68
N PRO A 373 9.78 2.45 -22.23
CA PRO A 373 8.53 1.84 -21.80
C PRO A 373 7.89 1.05 -22.94
N ALA A 374 7.19 -0.04 -22.61
CA ALA A 374 6.49 -0.86 -23.59
C ALA A 374 5.56 0.02 -24.47
N GLY A 375 5.73 -0.06 -25.78
CA GLY A 375 4.99 0.74 -26.75
C GLY A 375 5.70 2.02 -27.23
N ALA A 376 6.85 2.41 -26.66
CA ALA A 376 7.60 3.59 -27.11
C ALA A 376 8.03 3.49 -28.58
N ASP A 377 8.46 2.31 -29.04
CA ASP A 377 8.85 2.08 -30.44
C ASP A 377 7.67 2.27 -31.39
N ARG A 378 6.48 1.80 -30.99
CA ARG A 378 5.24 1.99 -31.74
C ARG A 378 4.87 3.47 -31.82
N LEU A 379 4.92 4.20 -30.70
CA LEU A 379 4.67 5.64 -30.68
C LEU A 379 5.64 6.38 -31.59
N GLY A 380 6.93 6.02 -31.54
CA GLY A 380 7.95 6.56 -32.44
C GLY A 380 7.58 6.35 -33.90
N ALA A 381 7.33 5.09 -34.28
CA ALA A 381 6.95 4.74 -35.66
C ALA A 381 5.66 5.42 -36.13
N ASP A 382 4.67 5.60 -35.24
CA ASP A 382 3.41 6.27 -35.57
C ASP A 382 3.61 7.79 -35.77
N LEU A 383 4.40 8.44 -34.89
CA LEU A 383 4.72 9.86 -35.01
C LEU A 383 5.60 10.16 -36.23
N GLU A 384 6.49 9.26 -36.61
CA GLU A 384 7.34 9.43 -37.81
C GLU A 384 6.54 9.56 -39.11
N ARG A 385 5.30 9.06 -39.15
CA ARG A 385 4.45 9.10 -40.36
C ARG A 385 3.90 10.49 -40.67
N SER A 386 3.81 11.40 -39.69
CA SER A 386 3.26 12.75 -39.88
C SER A 386 4.33 13.84 -39.77
N ALA A 387 4.12 14.99 -40.41
CA ALA A 387 5.04 16.13 -40.29
C ALA A 387 5.05 16.70 -38.86
N GLY A 388 3.88 16.82 -38.22
CA GLY A 388 3.77 17.24 -36.82
C GLY A 388 4.40 16.24 -35.85
N GLY A 389 4.21 14.94 -36.09
CA GLY A 389 4.83 13.89 -35.26
C GLY A 389 6.36 13.85 -35.36
N ARG A 390 6.93 14.00 -36.57
CA ARG A 390 8.38 14.15 -36.73
C ARG A 390 8.93 15.38 -36.01
N ALA A 391 8.21 16.49 -36.02
CA ALA A 391 8.60 17.70 -35.29
C ALA A 391 8.58 17.48 -33.76
N LEU A 392 7.58 16.76 -33.25
CA LEU A 392 7.49 16.35 -31.84
C LEU A 392 8.65 15.44 -31.43
N LEU A 393 8.98 14.43 -32.24
CA LEU A 393 10.12 13.55 -31.99
C LEU A 393 11.44 14.31 -31.99
N ALA A 394 11.66 15.18 -32.98
CA ALA A 394 12.86 16.00 -33.05
C ALA A 394 13.00 16.93 -31.83
N PHE A 395 11.90 17.54 -31.39
CA PHE A 395 11.85 18.32 -30.14
C PHE A 395 12.26 17.48 -28.94
N TRP A 396 11.65 16.30 -28.77
CA TRP A 396 11.95 15.41 -27.65
C TRP A 396 13.40 14.95 -27.65
N HIS A 397 13.91 14.42 -28.76
CA HIS A 397 15.30 13.94 -28.86
C HIS A 397 16.32 15.04 -28.54
N THR A 398 16.03 16.28 -28.95
CA THR A 398 16.91 17.42 -28.73
C THR A 398 16.89 17.90 -27.28
N HIS A 399 15.71 17.89 -26.63
CA HIS A 399 15.51 18.57 -25.34
C HIS A 399 15.14 17.66 -24.15
N ALA A 400 14.99 16.35 -24.33
CA ALA A 400 14.53 15.44 -23.27
C ALA A 400 15.42 15.46 -22.02
N THR A 401 16.72 15.68 -22.15
CA THR A 401 17.63 15.76 -20.99
C THR A 401 17.34 16.99 -20.14
N GLU A 402 17.19 18.17 -20.76
CA GLU A 402 16.87 19.41 -20.06
C GLU A 402 15.46 19.37 -19.47
N LEU A 403 14.46 18.89 -20.21
CA LEU A 403 13.09 18.73 -19.72
C LEU A 403 13.04 17.83 -18.47
N ARG A 404 13.72 16.67 -18.49
CA ARG A 404 13.81 15.79 -17.33
C ARG A 404 14.51 16.46 -16.16
N GLN A 405 15.61 17.17 -16.43
CA GLN A 405 16.31 17.92 -15.39
C GLN A 405 15.39 18.96 -14.75
N LEU A 406 14.67 19.77 -15.52
CA LEU A 406 13.75 20.78 -15.00
C LEU A 406 12.62 20.16 -14.16
N VAL A 407 11.98 19.10 -14.65
CA VAL A 407 10.91 18.42 -13.91
C VAL A 407 11.42 17.82 -12.59
N ASN A 408 12.65 17.32 -12.55
CA ASN A 408 13.21 16.67 -11.36
C ASN A 408 13.90 17.64 -10.38
N SER A 409 14.43 18.78 -10.86
CA SER A 409 15.29 19.67 -10.06
C SER A 409 14.68 21.05 -9.78
N ASP A 410 13.79 21.54 -10.65
CA ASP A 410 13.10 22.81 -10.43
C ASP A 410 11.77 22.56 -9.70
N ARG A 411 11.70 22.98 -8.43
CA ARG A 411 10.52 22.78 -7.57
C ARG A 411 9.25 23.40 -8.14
N ARG A 412 9.36 24.54 -8.85
CA ARG A 412 8.20 25.23 -9.43
C ARG A 412 7.69 24.46 -10.63
N VAL A 413 8.58 24.01 -11.51
CA VAL A 413 8.23 23.15 -12.65
C VAL A 413 7.58 21.86 -12.17
N ALA A 414 8.21 21.16 -11.22
CA ALA A 414 7.67 19.93 -10.63
C ALA A 414 6.24 20.13 -10.09
N ALA A 415 6.03 21.19 -9.30
CA ALA A 415 4.72 21.49 -8.74
C ALA A 415 3.65 21.79 -9.81
N VAL A 416 4.00 22.51 -10.88
CA VAL A 416 3.07 22.80 -11.99
C VAL A 416 2.81 21.55 -12.83
N TRP A 417 3.84 20.74 -13.10
CA TRP A 417 3.72 19.44 -13.76
C TRP A 417 2.71 18.54 -13.03
N HIS A 418 2.79 18.45 -11.70
CA HIS A 418 1.84 17.66 -10.91
C HIS A 418 0.43 18.27 -10.90
N ARG A 419 0.31 19.58 -10.63
CA ARG A 419 -1.00 20.26 -10.53
C ARG A 419 -1.76 20.35 -11.85
N SER A 420 -1.04 20.29 -12.97
CA SER A 420 -1.61 20.29 -14.32
C SER A 420 -1.81 18.87 -14.86
N GLY A 421 -1.54 17.84 -14.05
CA GLY A 421 -1.66 16.43 -14.42
C GLY A 421 -0.77 16.01 -15.59
N GLY A 422 0.42 16.60 -15.72
CA GLY A 422 1.38 16.26 -16.79
C GLY A 422 1.74 14.77 -16.79
N SER A 423 1.93 14.17 -15.60
CA SER A 423 2.14 12.72 -15.47
C SER A 423 0.93 11.91 -15.93
N ALA A 424 -0.29 12.40 -15.69
CA ALA A 424 -1.51 11.73 -16.11
C ALA A 424 -1.65 11.69 -17.62
N VAL A 425 -1.50 12.86 -18.25
CA VAL A 425 -1.64 13.00 -19.70
C VAL A 425 -0.58 12.17 -20.40
N TYR A 426 0.66 12.20 -19.89
CA TYR A 426 1.74 11.34 -20.39
C TYR A 426 1.38 9.84 -20.30
N GLN A 427 0.86 9.39 -19.16
CA GLN A 427 0.50 7.98 -18.94
C GLN A 427 -0.74 7.55 -19.75
N VAL A 428 -1.73 8.43 -19.91
CA VAL A 428 -2.88 8.25 -20.81
C VAL A 428 -2.40 8.03 -22.24
N LEU A 429 -1.45 8.84 -22.71
CA LEU A 429 -0.86 8.68 -24.04
C LEU A 429 -0.10 7.35 -24.17
N LEU A 430 0.72 6.98 -23.17
CA LEU A 430 1.44 5.70 -23.20
C LEU A 430 0.50 4.49 -23.18
N ARG A 431 -0.57 4.53 -22.39
CA ARG A 431 -1.57 3.44 -22.31
C ARG A 431 -2.44 3.36 -23.56
N GLY A 432 -2.78 4.52 -24.15
CA GLY A 432 -3.52 4.62 -25.41
C GLY A 432 -2.86 3.86 -26.56
N LEU A 433 -1.53 3.70 -26.52
CA LEU A 433 -0.76 2.92 -27.51
C LEU A 433 -1.09 1.43 -27.53
N HIS A 434 -1.54 0.85 -26.42
CA HIS A 434 -1.87 -0.58 -26.37
C HIS A 434 -3.26 -0.89 -26.90
N GLY A 435 -4.26 -0.04 -26.61
CA GLY A 435 -5.67 -0.31 -26.94
C GLY A 435 -6.28 0.54 -28.06
N GLY A 436 -5.71 1.70 -28.39
CA GLY A 436 -6.26 2.64 -29.39
C GLY A 436 -7.58 3.32 -29.02
N THR A 437 -8.29 2.84 -28.00
CA THR A 437 -9.60 3.34 -27.54
C THR A 437 -9.51 4.46 -26.51
N LEU A 438 -8.33 4.70 -25.93
CA LEU A 438 -8.18 5.63 -24.82
C LEU A 438 -8.20 7.08 -25.33
N THR A 439 -9.11 7.89 -24.79
CA THR A 439 -9.29 9.28 -25.15
C THR A 439 -8.41 10.19 -24.30
N VAL A 440 -7.72 11.15 -24.91
CA VAL A 440 -7.05 12.23 -24.18
C VAL A 440 -8.12 13.03 -23.43
N PRO A 441 -7.95 13.29 -22.13
CA PRO A 441 -9.01 13.89 -21.35
C PRO A 441 -9.29 15.33 -21.74
N ALA A 442 -10.58 15.69 -21.77
CA ALA A 442 -10.97 17.08 -21.99
C ALA A 442 -10.63 17.98 -20.78
N THR A 443 -10.59 17.39 -19.58
CA THR A 443 -10.28 18.11 -18.34
C THR A 443 -9.34 17.33 -17.44
N VAL A 444 -8.53 18.07 -16.68
CA VAL A 444 -7.65 17.56 -15.62
C VAL A 444 -8.01 18.34 -14.36
N ASN A 445 -8.46 17.66 -13.31
CA ASN A 445 -8.88 18.30 -12.05
C ASN A 445 -10.00 19.33 -12.24
N GLY A 446 -10.93 19.03 -13.15
CA GLY A 446 -12.01 19.95 -13.53
C GLY A 446 -11.56 21.18 -14.33
N GLN A 447 -10.28 21.29 -14.68
CA GLN A 447 -9.77 22.37 -15.53
C GLN A 447 -9.63 21.89 -16.98
N PRO A 448 -9.93 22.73 -18.00
CA PRO A 448 -9.70 22.38 -19.39
C PRO A 448 -8.24 21.98 -19.64
N LEU A 449 -8.01 20.94 -20.44
CA LEU A 449 -6.65 20.44 -20.74
C LEU A 449 -5.77 21.53 -21.35
N GLY A 450 -6.30 22.35 -22.28
CA GLY A 450 -5.57 23.47 -22.87
C GLY A 450 -4.97 24.42 -21.82
N HIS A 451 -5.77 24.80 -20.81
CA HIS A 451 -5.31 25.65 -19.71
C HIS A 451 -4.21 24.97 -18.87
N CYS A 452 -4.31 23.65 -18.66
CA CYS A 452 -3.28 22.89 -17.96
C CYS A 452 -1.96 22.86 -18.75
N LEU A 453 -2.02 22.70 -20.08
CA LEU A 453 -0.87 22.73 -20.97
C LEU A 453 -0.22 24.12 -21.02
N ASP A 454 -1.01 25.20 -21.02
CA ASP A 454 -0.52 26.58 -21.00
C ASP A 454 0.28 26.88 -19.73
N ARG A 455 -0.25 26.51 -18.56
CA ARG A 455 0.49 26.68 -17.28
C ARG A 455 1.80 25.90 -17.27
N LEU A 456 1.79 24.67 -17.79
CA LEU A 456 2.99 23.84 -17.86
C LEU A 456 4.01 24.45 -18.83
N HIS A 457 3.55 24.91 -19.99
CA HIS A 457 4.38 25.64 -20.95
C HIS A 457 5.04 26.85 -20.28
N ASP A 458 4.29 27.69 -19.58
CA ASP A 458 4.81 28.90 -18.94
C ASP A 458 5.83 28.58 -17.84
N ALA A 459 5.58 27.53 -17.04
CA ALA A 459 6.51 27.07 -16.01
C ALA A 459 7.82 26.56 -16.62
N LEU A 460 7.76 25.74 -17.66
CA LEU A 460 8.94 25.24 -18.38
C LEU A 460 9.69 26.38 -19.05
N ARG A 461 8.98 27.28 -19.75
CA ARG A 461 9.53 28.44 -20.46
C ARG A 461 10.34 29.35 -19.53
N ALA A 462 9.84 29.55 -18.31
CA ALA A 462 10.49 30.38 -17.30
C ALA A 462 11.79 29.78 -16.76
N ALA A 463 11.89 28.45 -16.68
CA ALA A 463 13.06 27.75 -16.14
C ALA A 463 14.04 27.27 -17.24
N ALA A 464 13.59 27.15 -18.48
CA ALA A 464 14.36 26.64 -19.61
C ALA A 464 15.44 27.61 -20.11
N GLY A 465 16.53 27.06 -20.65
CA GLY A 465 17.50 27.77 -21.46
C GLY A 465 16.89 28.30 -22.76
N GLU A 466 17.58 29.24 -23.41
CA GLU A 466 17.11 29.90 -24.63
C GLU A 466 16.72 28.91 -25.76
N PRO A 467 17.50 27.85 -26.06
CA PRO A 467 17.13 26.91 -27.12
C PRO A 467 15.82 26.18 -26.84
N LEU A 468 15.64 25.63 -25.63
CA LEU A 468 14.41 24.95 -25.23
C LEU A 468 13.23 25.92 -25.17
N ARG A 469 13.44 27.14 -24.68
CA ARG A 469 12.42 28.19 -24.63
C ARG A 469 11.84 28.49 -26.02
N ALA A 470 12.70 28.69 -27.02
CA ALA A 470 12.26 28.92 -28.40
C ALA A 470 11.58 27.69 -29.02
N ALA A 471 12.03 26.49 -28.65
CA ALA A 471 11.43 25.24 -29.11
C ALA A 471 10.04 25.00 -28.51
N LEU A 472 9.84 25.30 -27.22
CA LEU A 472 8.55 25.25 -26.53
C LEU A 472 7.52 26.18 -27.19
N ASP A 473 7.90 27.42 -27.51
CA ASP A 473 7.00 28.37 -28.19
C ASP A 473 6.57 27.87 -29.58
N ARG A 474 7.53 27.34 -30.34
CA ARG A 474 7.24 26.78 -31.66
C ARG A 474 6.32 25.57 -31.54
N LEU A 475 6.58 24.70 -30.57
CA LEU A 475 5.76 23.51 -30.36
C LEU A 475 4.35 23.88 -29.92
N ARG A 476 4.20 24.82 -28.97
CA ARG A 476 2.89 25.22 -28.45
C ARG A 476 1.97 25.81 -29.52
N ARG A 477 2.53 26.58 -30.47
CA ARG A 477 1.79 27.15 -31.62
C ARG A 477 1.31 26.10 -32.62
N ARG A 478 1.96 24.94 -32.68
CA ARG A 478 1.70 23.86 -33.65
C ARG A 478 0.94 22.68 -33.07
N LEU A 479 0.83 22.61 -31.75
CA LEU A 479 0.08 21.55 -31.11
C LEU A 479 -1.43 21.82 -31.31
N PRO A 480 -2.18 20.86 -31.89
CA PRO A 480 -3.63 20.98 -31.97
C PRO A 480 -4.24 20.92 -30.57
N ASP A 481 -5.52 21.27 -30.46
CA ASP A 481 -6.26 21.00 -29.22
C ASP A 481 -6.39 19.48 -29.04
N LEU A 482 -5.74 18.97 -27.99
CA LEU A 482 -5.67 17.54 -27.71
C LEU A 482 -6.90 17.04 -26.94
N ALA A 483 -7.71 17.95 -26.39
CA ALA A 483 -8.82 17.61 -25.52
C ALA A 483 -9.86 16.71 -26.23
N GLY A 484 -10.11 15.52 -25.69
CA GLY A 484 -11.11 14.60 -26.21
C GLY A 484 -10.71 13.82 -27.46
N LEU A 485 -9.46 13.93 -27.92
CA LEU A 485 -8.98 13.15 -29.07
C LEU A 485 -8.65 11.72 -28.65
N THR A 486 -9.11 10.74 -29.41
CA THR A 486 -8.57 9.37 -29.37
C THR A 486 -7.16 9.32 -29.97
N TYR A 487 -6.40 8.26 -29.72
CA TYR A 487 -5.05 8.13 -30.26
C TYR A 487 -4.99 8.27 -31.81
N PRO A 488 -5.87 7.61 -32.61
CA PRO A 488 -5.91 7.83 -34.06
C PRO A 488 -6.24 9.28 -34.47
N GLN A 489 -7.15 9.94 -33.76
CA GLN A 489 -7.51 11.34 -34.03
C GLN A 489 -6.37 12.29 -33.71
N LEU A 490 -5.61 12.02 -32.64
CA LEU A 490 -4.39 12.77 -32.31
C LEU A 490 -3.35 12.66 -33.44
N LEU A 491 -3.13 11.45 -33.98
CA LEU A 491 -2.21 11.25 -35.09
C LEU A 491 -2.68 11.96 -36.38
N ALA A 492 -3.99 11.94 -36.66
CA ALA A 492 -4.57 12.66 -37.79
C ALA A 492 -4.41 14.18 -37.65
N ALA A 493 -4.68 14.73 -36.46
CA ALA A 493 -4.52 16.16 -36.17
C ALA A 493 -3.06 16.62 -36.32
N LEU A 494 -2.08 15.74 -36.04
CA LEU A 494 -0.66 16.02 -36.27
C LEU A 494 -0.25 15.90 -37.76
N ALA A 495 -1.06 15.26 -38.60
CA ALA A 495 -0.81 15.13 -40.03
C ALA A 495 -1.33 16.33 -40.83
N ASP A 496 -2.48 16.90 -40.45
CA ASP A 496 -3.15 18.00 -41.16
C ASP A 496 -2.42 19.36 -41.07
N GLU A 497 -1.40 19.48 -40.22
CA GLU A 497 -0.53 20.66 -40.06
C GLU A 497 0.32 21.01 -41.30
N SER A 498 0.14 20.34 -42.44
CA SER A 498 1.01 20.51 -43.61
C SER A 498 0.88 21.84 -44.37
N GLU A 499 -0.16 22.66 -44.19
CA GLU A 499 -0.35 23.86 -45.05
C GLU A 499 -0.98 25.10 -44.39
N GLY A 500 -0.98 25.20 -43.05
CA GLY A 500 -1.52 26.38 -42.35
C GLY A 500 -0.66 27.64 -42.57
N GLU A 501 -0.97 28.40 -43.62
CA GLU A 501 -0.57 29.81 -43.76
C GLU A 501 -0.88 30.54 -42.43
N PRO A 502 0.04 31.32 -41.85
CA PRO A 502 -0.17 31.94 -40.54
C PRO A 502 -1.48 32.72 -40.53
N VAL A 503 -2.43 32.30 -39.69
CA VAL A 503 -3.68 33.01 -39.43
C VAL A 503 -3.32 34.44 -39.04
N ARG A 504 -3.43 35.37 -39.99
CA ARG A 504 -3.28 36.80 -39.72
C ARG A 504 -4.47 37.21 -38.87
N HIS A 505 -4.27 37.31 -37.56
CA HIS A 505 -5.19 38.06 -36.72
C HIS A 505 -5.17 39.52 -37.20
N GLY A 506 -6.23 39.92 -37.89
CA GLY A 506 -6.47 41.32 -38.26
C GLY A 506 -6.56 42.16 -36.98
N HIS A 507 -5.82 43.26 -36.97
CA HIS A 507 -5.81 44.27 -35.92
C HIS A 507 -7.16 44.94 -35.72
#